data_AF-B1KH44-F1
#
_entry.id   AF-B1KH44-F1
#
_cell.length_a   1.000
_cell.length_b   1.000
_cell.length_c   1.000
_cell.angle_alpha   90.00
_cell.angle_beta   90.00
_cell.angle_gamma   90.00
#
_symmetry.space_group_name_H-M   'P 1'
#
loop_
_entity.id
_entity.type
_entity.pdbx_description
1 polymer ?
#
loop_
_entity_poly.entity_id
_entity_poly.type
_entity_poly.pdbx_seq_one_letter_code
_entity_poly.pdbx_strand_id
1 'polypeptide(L)'
;MKVNVLPLLLLASLSFSSIANEVDKMVEFSVTQMKRMGEFKSLSSATGVSETRLEKGFRAALTRCLKNHNMQGDGSELDACMSREVPSATGLSAAQLDTWEREGEVQMPSEKLLDEMDLINEKILQLEDKEDLTAVDEKQIIELENKLMQLSKKQRELQMQEMKDIASDFEEYHKQ
;
A
#
# COMPACT_ATOMS: atom_id res chain seq x y z
N MET A 1 65.65 2.60 -28.12
CA MET A 1 64.60 2.46 -27.08
C MET A 1 64.03 3.83 -26.76
N LYS A 2 62.78 4.11 -27.13
CA LYS A 2 61.96 5.19 -26.57
C LYS A 2 60.54 4.66 -26.51
N VAL A 3 60.11 4.28 -25.31
CA VAL A 3 58.75 3.83 -25.05
C VAL A 3 57.95 5.08 -24.69
N ASN A 4 56.99 5.45 -25.54
CA ASN A 4 56.02 6.50 -25.25
C ASN A 4 55.04 5.97 -24.22
N VAL A 5 55.05 6.57 -23.02
CA VAL A 5 54.03 6.35 -22.00
C VAL A 5 52.93 7.39 -22.23
N LEU A 6 51.86 6.98 -22.90
CA LEU A 6 50.60 7.75 -22.93
C LEU A 6 49.87 7.52 -21.59
N PRO A 7 49.37 8.55 -20.90
CA PRO A 7 48.71 8.37 -19.62
C PRO A 7 47.31 7.78 -19.85
N LEU A 8 47.10 6.57 -19.32
CA LEU A 8 45.79 6.00 -19.01
C LEU A 8 45.17 6.83 -17.88
N LEU A 9 44.54 7.95 -18.22
CA LEU A 9 43.71 8.72 -17.31
C LEU A 9 42.49 9.20 -18.09
N LEU A 10 41.45 8.36 -18.18
CA LEU A 10 40.07 8.75 -18.54
C LEU A 10 39.12 7.53 -18.52
N LEU A 11 39.03 6.82 -17.39
CA LEU A 11 37.97 5.82 -17.16
C LEU A 11 37.52 5.83 -15.69
N ALA A 12 37.02 6.97 -15.21
CA ALA A 12 36.45 7.07 -13.87
C ALA A 12 35.26 8.04 -13.78
N SER A 13 34.41 8.09 -14.80
CA SER A 13 33.27 9.02 -14.79
C SER A 13 31.98 8.43 -15.35
N LEU A 14 31.66 7.16 -15.06
CA LEU A 14 30.37 6.56 -15.40
C LEU A 14 29.93 5.54 -14.34
N SER A 15 29.52 6.00 -13.15
CA SER A 15 28.83 5.12 -12.19
C SER A 15 27.75 5.80 -11.34
N PHE A 16 27.52 7.11 -11.46
CA PHE A 16 26.54 7.81 -10.62
C PHE A 16 25.10 7.83 -11.18
N SER A 17 24.88 7.38 -12.42
CA SER A 17 23.54 7.43 -13.05
C SER A 17 22.62 6.25 -12.70
N SER A 18 23.11 5.22 -11.99
CA SER A 18 22.33 4.00 -11.69
C SER A 18 21.50 4.12 -10.40
N ILE A 19 21.98 4.83 -9.37
CA ILE A 19 21.30 4.87 -8.06
C ILE A 19 20.12 5.85 -8.06
N ALA A 20 20.28 7.00 -8.72
CA ALA A 20 19.21 7.99 -8.81
C ALA A 20 17.97 7.44 -9.55
N ASN A 21 18.19 6.63 -10.60
CA ASN A 21 17.11 6.00 -11.36
C ASN A 21 16.34 4.97 -10.53
N GLU A 22 17.02 4.16 -9.72
CA GLU A 22 16.36 3.15 -8.87
C GLU A 22 15.56 3.76 -7.73
N VAL A 23 16.04 4.85 -7.12
CA VAL A 23 15.26 5.58 -6.10
C VAL A 23 13.95 6.13 -6.68
N ASP A 24 14.01 6.77 -7.85
CA ASP A 24 12.82 7.38 -8.45
C ASP A 24 11.78 6.32 -8.83
N LYS A 25 12.21 5.15 -9.33
CA LYS A 25 11.32 4.00 -9.60
C LYS A 25 10.64 3.46 -8.34
N MET A 26 11.41 3.29 -7.26
CA MET A 26 10.88 2.76 -6.00
C MET A 26 9.85 3.70 -5.39
N VAL A 27 10.12 5.01 -5.51
CA VAL A 27 9.18 6.05 -5.09
C VAL A 27 7.90 6.01 -5.92
N GLU A 28 8.00 5.90 -7.25
CA GLU A 28 6.82 5.83 -8.11
C GLU A 28 5.97 4.60 -7.84
N PHE A 29 6.62 3.44 -7.72
CA PHE A 29 5.96 2.19 -7.37
C PHE A 29 5.21 2.31 -6.04
N SER A 30 5.89 2.80 -4.99
CA SER A 30 5.29 2.95 -3.66
C SER A 30 4.10 3.92 -3.67
N VAL A 31 4.24 5.07 -4.33
CA VAL A 31 3.14 6.05 -4.45
C VAL A 31 1.96 5.47 -5.23
N THR A 32 2.21 4.70 -6.28
CA THR A 32 1.16 4.06 -7.09
C THR A 32 0.38 3.02 -6.28
N GLN A 33 1.09 2.20 -5.49
CA GLN A 33 0.47 1.22 -4.60
C GLN A 33 -0.41 1.90 -3.55
N MET A 34 0.10 2.92 -2.84
CA MET A 34 -0.67 3.68 -1.85
C MET A 34 -1.93 4.33 -2.46
N LYS A 35 -1.83 4.88 -3.67
CA LYS A 35 -3.00 5.44 -4.38
C LYS A 35 -4.05 4.38 -4.64
N ARG A 36 -3.63 3.21 -5.13
CA ARG A 36 -4.54 2.11 -5.47
C ARG A 36 -5.24 1.56 -4.25
N MET A 37 -4.51 1.41 -3.15
CA MET A 37 -5.07 1.00 -1.85
C MET A 37 -6.01 2.06 -1.27
N GLY A 38 -5.95 3.30 -1.78
CA GLY A 38 -6.75 4.41 -1.27
C GLY A 38 -6.20 4.99 0.03
N GLU A 39 -4.92 4.75 0.32
CA GLU A 39 -4.27 5.24 1.53
C GLU A 39 -4.33 6.77 1.60
N PHE A 40 -3.93 7.48 0.54
CA PHE A 40 -3.98 8.95 0.56
C PHE A 40 -5.39 9.50 0.81
N LYS A 41 -6.43 8.81 0.32
CA LYS A 41 -7.83 9.17 0.57
C LYS A 41 -8.25 8.90 2.01
N SER A 42 -7.82 7.78 2.58
CA SER A 42 -8.03 7.46 4.00
C SER A 42 -7.33 8.48 4.90
N LEU A 43 -6.03 8.71 4.70
CA LEU A 43 -5.27 9.73 5.43
C LEU A 43 -5.90 11.12 5.26
N SER A 44 -6.38 11.46 4.08
CA SER A 44 -7.03 12.75 3.84
C SER A 44 -8.31 12.90 4.66
N SER A 45 -9.12 11.84 4.74
CA SER A 45 -10.35 11.80 5.51
C SER A 45 -10.09 11.90 7.02
N ALA A 46 -9.08 11.18 7.52
CA ALA A 46 -8.69 11.14 8.93
C ALA A 46 -8.09 12.48 9.42
N THR A 47 -7.27 13.10 8.57
CA THR A 47 -6.42 14.23 9.00
C THR A 47 -6.92 15.59 8.51
N GLY A 48 -7.80 15.62 7.51
CA GLY A 48 -8.24 16.85 6.82
C GLY A 48 -7.17 17.45 5.89
N VAL A 49 -6.02 16.81 5.72
CA VAL A 49 -5.00 17.22 4.74
C VAL A 49 -5.40 16.71 3.36
N SER A 50 -5.21 17.48 2.28
CA SER A 50 -5.63 17.02 0.95
C SER A 50 -4.78 15.87 0.41
N GLU A 51 -5.40 14.96 -0.34
CA GLU A 51 -4.72 13.81 -0.99
C GLU A 51 -3.49 14.26 -1.79
N THR A 52 -3.59 15.35 -2.56
CA THR A 52 -2.47 15.89 -3.35
C THR A 52 -1.30 16.33 -2.48
N ARG A 53 -1.55 16.89 -1.29
CA ARG A 53 -0.49 17.32 -0.39
C ARG A 53 0.16 16.12 0.31
N LEU A 54 -0.65 15.13 0.69
CA LEU A 54 -0.16 13.87 1.26
C LEU A 54 0.71 13.11 0.25
N GLU A 55 0.26 12.97 -1.00
CA GLU A 55 1.02 12.31 -2.07
C GLU A 55 2.37 12.99 -2.32
N LYS A 56 2.37 14.32 -2.51
CA LYS A 56 3.60 15.09 -2.75
C LYS A 56 4.55 15.02 -1.55
N GLY A 57 4.02 15.12 -0.34
CA GLY A 57 4.81 15.04 0.88
C GLY A 57 5.43 13.66 1.06
N PHE A 58 4.65 12.59 0.87
CA PHE A 58 5.13 11.21 0.93
C PHE A 58 6.22 10.95 -0.11
N ARG A 59 5.99 11.35 -1.36
CA ARG A 59 6.98 11.25 -2.44
C ARG A 59 8.30 11.92 -2.04
N ALA A 60 8.22 13.16 -1.56
CA ALA A 60 9.41 13.91 -1.14
C ALA A 60 10.12 13.27 0.06
N ALA A 61 9.39 12.77 1.04
CA ALA A 61 9.93 12.08 2.21
C ALA A 61 10.65 10.79 1.80
N LEU A 62 9.99 9.95 1.01
CA LEU A 62 10.54 8.67 0.56
C LEU A 62 11.78 8.86 -0.30
N THR A 63 11.76 9.82 -1.25
CA THR A 63 12.96 10.16 -2.03
C THR A 63 14.13 10.58 -1.15
N ARG A 64 13.90 11.36 -0.08
CA ARG A 64 14.98 11.76 0.85
C ARG A 64 15.50 10.58 1.65
N CYS A 65 14.62 9.75 2.18
CA CYS A 65 15.00 8.61 2.99
C CYS A 65 15.79 7.59 2.17
N LEU A 66 15.36 7.28 0.96
CA LEU A 66 16.07 6.34 0.07
C LEU A 66 17.40 6.89 -0.44
N LYS A 67 17.56 8.21 -0.58
CA LYS A 67 18.86 8.83 -0.96
C LYS A 67 19.88 8.82 0.17
N ASN A 68 19.42 8.82 1.41
CA ASN A 68 20.28 9.00 2.59
C ASN A 68 20.56 7.69 3.35
N HIS A 69 19.79 6.63 3.10
CA HIS A 69 19.92 5.34 3.78
C HIS A 69 20.31 4.22 2.82
N ASN A 70 21.18 3.32 3.30
CA ASN A 70 21.60 2.17 2.53
C ASN A 70 20.55 1.05 2.68
N MET A 71 19.93 0.64 1.58
CA MET A 71 18.80 -0.30 1.53
C MET A 71 19.12 -1.76 1.93
N GLN A 72 20.29 -2.02 2.52
CA GLN A 72 20.77 -3.38 2.82
C GLN A 72 20.41 -3.87 4.24
N GLY A 73 19.61 -3.09 5.00
CA GLY A 73 19.16 -3.42 6.35
C GLY A 73 17.76 -4.05 6.41
N ASP A 74 17.28 -4.29 7.63
CA ASP A 74 15.96 -4.88 7.93
C ASP A 74 14.75 -3.93 7.75
N GLY A 75 14.98 -2.73 7.18
CA GLY A 75 13.96 -1.70 6.98
C GLY A 75 13.78 -0.72 8.13
N SER A 76 14.32 -1.00 9.33
CA SER A 76 14.11 -0.16 10.52
C SER A 76 14.60 1.29 10.37
N GLU A 77 15.72 1.50 9.66
CA GLU A 77 16.23 2.85 9.37
C GLU A 77 15.34 3.63 8.40
N LEU A 78 14.74 2.93 7.43
CA LEU A 78 13.83 3.54 6.48
C LEU A 78 12.55 3.97 7.20
N ASP A 79 12.00 3.11 8.06
CA ASP A 79 10.81 3.42 8.86
C ASP A 79 11.05 4.60 9.81
N ALA A 80 12.20 4.60 10.49
CA ALA A 80 12.60 5.72 11.36
C ALA A 80 12.82 7.03 10.58
N CYS A 81 13.27 6.96 9.33
CA CYS A 81 13.36 8.13 8.47
C CYS A 81 11.97 8.60 8.04
N MET A 82 11.11 7.70 7.59
CA MET A 82 9.77 8.01 7.09
C MET A 82 8.87 8.60 8.18
N SER A 83 8.91 8.06 9.41
CA SER A 83 8.16 8.60 10.54
C SER A 83 8.53 10.05 10.89
N ARG A 84 9.76 10.48 10.55
CA ARG A 84 10.21 11.88 10.71
C ARG A 84 9.90 12.74 9.49
N GLU A 85 10.20 12.24 8.28
CA GLU A 85 10.12 13.03 7.05
C GLU A 85 8.68 13.21 6.55
N VAL A 86 7.81 12.21 6.71
CA VAL A 86 6.41 12.29 6.24
C VAL A 86 5.66 13.43 6.95
N PRO A 87 5.66 13.55 8.28
CA PRO A 87 4.99 14.67 8.96
C PRO A 87 5.58 16.03 8.58
N SER A 88 6.90 16.10 8.44
CA SER A 88 7.61 17.32 8.03
C SER A 88 7.22 17.77 6.62
N ALA A 89 7.15 16.85 5.66
CA ALA A 89 6.86 17.15 4.26
C ALA A 89 5.35 17.38 3.99
N THR A 90 4.49 16.72 4.76
CA THR A 90 3.02 16.85 4.65
C THR A 90 2.47 17.96 5.54
N GLY A 91 3.19 18.35 6.60
CA GLY A 91 2.73 19.25 7.65
C GLY A 91 1.65 18.64 8.55
N LEU A 92 1.63 17.31 8.69
CA LEU A 92 0.80 16.62 9.67
C LEU A 92 1.31 16.93 11.09
N SER A 93 0.38 17.22 11.98
CA SER A 93 0.66 17.29 13.42
C SER A 93 0.68 15.90 14.04
N ALA A 94 1.31 15.75 15.20
CA ALA A 94 1.30 14.51 15.98
C ALA A 94 -0.12 14.01 16.24
N ALA A 95 -1.05 14.90 16.61
CA ALA A 95 -2.45 14.53 16.87
C ALA A 95 -3.17 13.98 15.62
N GLN A 96 -2.81 14.44 14.42
CA GLN A 96 -3.37 13.92 13.17
C GLN A 96 -2.79 12.54 12.82
N LEU A 97 -1.51 12.31 13.10
CA LEU A 97 -0.89 10.99 12.95
C LEU A 97 -1.49 9.98 13.93
N ASP A 98 -1.63 10.34 15.21
CA ASP A 98 -2.29 9.52 16.23
C ASP A 98 -3.74 9.18 15.87
N THR A 99 -4.41 10.07 15.13
CA THR A 99 -5.78 9.80 14.66
C THR A 99 -5.77 8.75 13.55
N TRP A 100 -4.87 8.88 12.59
CA TRP A 100 -4.74 7.92 11.51
C TRP A 100 -4.27 6.53 11.99
N GLU A 101 -3.27 6.46 12.87
CA GLU A 101 -2.80 5.18 13.44
C GLU A 101 -3.90 4.41 14.19
N ARG A 102 -4.86 5.14 14.78
CA ARG A 102 -6.03 4.53 15.46
C ARG A 102 -7.12 4.07 14.50
N GLU A 103 -7.20 4.61 13.29
CA GLU A 103 -8.17 4.18 12.27
C GLU A 103 -7.79 2.83 11.64
N GLY A 104 -6.57 2.34 11.87
CA GLY A 104 -6.09 1.04 11.41
C GLY A 104 -5.51 1.06 9.99
N GLU A 105 -4.94 -0.07 9.59
CA GLU A 105 -4.35 -0.21 8.25
C GLU A 105 -5.44 -0.21 7.16
N VAL A 106 -5.09 0.38 6.01
CA VAL A 106 -5.99 0.39 4.85
C VAL A 106 -5.99 -0.99 4.21
N GLN A 107 -7.05 -1.74 4.48
CA GLN A 107 -7.29 -3.04 3.86
C GLN A 107 -7.57 -2.94 2.36
N MET A 108 -7.11 -3.95 1.63
CA MET A 108 -7.44 -4.15 0.23
C MET A 108 -8.96 -4.32 0.03
N PRO A 109 -9.52 -3.93 -1.14
CA PRO A 109 -10.94 -4.15 -1.42
C PRO A 109 -11.42 -5.59 -1.23
N SER A 110 -10.59 -6.59 -1.57
CA SER A 110 -10.90 -8.00 -1.33
C SER A 110 -10.91 -8.39 0.15
N GLU A 111 -10.10 -7.73 0.99
CA GLU A 111 -10.07 -7.96 2.44
C GLU A 111 -11.29 -7.35 3.12
N LYS A 112 -11.73 -6.16 2.71
CA LYS A 112 -12.98 -5.55 3.23
C LYS A 112 -14.21 -6.43 3.00
N LEU A 113 -14.19 -7.23 1.93
CA LEU A 113 -15.26 -8.19 1.65
C LEU A 113 -15.25 -9.39 2.60
N LEU A 114 -14.08 -9.79 3.13
CA LEU A 114 -14.00 -10.84 4.14
C LEU A 114 -14.73 -10.43 5.41
N ASP A 115 -14.50 -9.21 5.89
CA ASP A 115 -15.18 -8.69 7.08
C ASP A 115 -16.71 -8.68 6.90
N GLU A 116 -17.21 -8.31 5.70
CA GLU A 116 -18.64 -8.39 5.40
C GLU A 116 -19.16 -9.85 5.38
N MET A 117 -18.37 -10.78 4.85
CA MET A 117 -18.70 -12.20 4.81
C MET A 117 -18.74 -12.83 6.20
N ASP A 118 -17.81 -12.46 7.08
CA ASP A 118 -17.75 -12.94 8.47
C ASP A 118 -18.96 -12.44 9.27
N LEU A 119 -19.35 -11.17 9.12
CA LEU A 119 -20.58 -10.64 9.72
C LEU A 119 -21.85 -11.34 9.22
N ILE A 120 -21.85 -11.86 7.98
CA ILE A 120 -22.96 -12.65 7.45
C ILE A 120 -22.95 -14.06 8.06
N ASN A 121 -21.78 -14.70 8.15
CA ASN A 121 -21.64 -16.01 8.80
C ASN A 121 -22.10 -15.97 10.26
N GLU A 122 -21.70 -14.95 11.02
CA GLU A 122 -22.15 -14.77 12.41
C GLU A 122 -23.67 -14.65 12.51
N LYS A 123 -24.31 -13.94 11.57
CA LYS A 123 -25.78 -13.83 11.54
C LYS A 123 -26.47 -15.15 11.20
N ILE A 124 -25.89 -15.95 10.31
CA ILE A 124 -26.40 -17.29 10.00
C ILE A 124 -26.34 -18.15 11.26
N LEU A 125 -25.17 -18.21 11.93
CA LEU A 125 -25.00 -18.96 13.18
C LEU A 125 -25.99 -18.52 14.26
N GLN A 126 -26.20 -17.21 14.45
CA GLN A 126 -27.18 -16.69 15.41
C GLN A 126 -28.62 -17.09 15.10
N LEU A 127 -28.98 -17.28 13.82
CA LEU A 127 -30.29 -17.76 13.43
C LEU A 127 -30.40 -19.27 13.66
N GLU A 128 -29.36 -20.04 13.33
CA GLU A 128 -29.30 -21.49 13.50
C GLU A 128 -29.26 -21.92 14.97
N ASP A 129 -28.68 -21.11 15.86
CA ASP A 129 -28.59 -21.36 17.30
C ASP A 129 -29.91 -21.10 18.06
N LYS A 130 -30.97 -20.63 17.37
CA LYS A 130 -32.29 -20.43 17.99
C LYS A 130 -32.90 -21.77 18.42
N GLU A 131 -33.49 -21.78 19.61
CA GLU A 131 -34.17 -22.96 20.16
C GLU A 131 -35.34 -23.43 19.28
N ASP A 132 -36.10 -22.48 18.72
CA ASP A 132 -37.17 -22.72 17.74
C ASP A 132 -36.86 -22.00 16.42
N LEU A 133 -36.44 -22.76 15.41
CA LEU A 133 -36.21 -22.24 14.07
C LEU A 133 -37.54 -22.05 13.34
N THR A 134 -37.88 -20.83 12.96
CA THR A 134 -39.12 -20.54 12.24
C THR A 134 -38.92 -20.55 10.72
N ALA A 135 -39.99 -20.69 9.96
CA ALA A 135 -39.94 -20.55 8.49
C ALA A 135 -39.44 -19.17 8.02
N VAL A 136 -39.55 -18.13 8.86
CA VAL A 136 -38.98 -16.80 8.57
C VAL A 136 -37.46 -16.84 8.73
N ASP A 137 -36.96 -17.52 9.76
CA ASP A 137 -35.53 -17.69 10.00
C ASP A 137 -34.88 -18.52 8.88
N GLU A 138 -35.50 -19.63 8.49
CA GLU A 138 -35.05 -20.46 7.36
C GLU A 138 -34.93 -19.66 6.07
N LYS A 139 -35.95 -18.83 5.77
CA LYS A 139 -35.92 -17.95 4.60
C LYS A 139 -34.78 -16.94 4.70
N GLN A 140 -34.55 -16.36 5.88
CA GLN A 140 -33.49 -15.39 6.09
C GLN A 140 -32.10 -16.04 5.97
N ILE A 141 -31.92 -17.26 6.46
CA ILE A 141 -30.67 -18.05 6.28
C ILE A 141 -30.40 -18.23 4.78
N ILE A 142 -31.38 -18.69 4.00
CA ILE A 142 -31.23 -18.88 2.55
C ILE A 142 -30.86 -17.57 1.84
N GLU A 143 -31.46 -16.44 2.22
CA GLU A 143 -31.11 -15.13 1.67
C GLU A 143 -29.66 -14.73 2.00
N LEU A 144 -29.20 -14.99 3.23
CA LEU A 144 -27.85 -14.72 3.69
C LEU A 144 -26.81 -15.63 3.01
N GLU A 145 -27.08 -16.93 2.87
CA GLU A 145 -26.21 -17.89 2.16
C GLU A 145 -26.05 -17.51 0.69
N ASN A 146 -27.14 -17.13 0.02
CA ASN A 146 -27.09 -16.64 -1.35
C ASN A 146 -26.25 -15.37 -1.46
N LYS A 147 -26.38 -14.44 -0.51
CA LYS A 147 -25.53 -13.24 -0.45
C LYS A 147 -24.06 -13.62 -0.27
N LEU A 148 -23.75 -14.56 0.62
CA LEU A 148 -22.40 -15.02 0.88
C LEU A 148 -21.75 -15.65 -0.36
N MET A 149 -22.51 -16.43 -1.13
CA MET A 149 -22.05 -16.98 -2.41
C MET A 149 -21.70 -15.86 -3.41
N GLN A 150 -22.52 -14.82 -3.54
CA GLN A 150 -22.23 -13.70 -4.42
C GLN A 150 -21.00 -12.91 -3.98
N LEU A 151 -20.86 -12.66 -2.67
CA LEU A 151 -19.70 -11.97 -2.11
C LEU A 151 -18.42 -12.78 -2.31
N SER A 152 -18.45 -14.10 -2.10
CA SER A 152 -17.28 -14.97 -2.34
C SER A 152 -16.82 -14.94 -3.79
N LYS A 153 -17.76 -14.93 -4.75
CA LYS A 153 -17.42 -14.79 -6.17
C LYS A 153 -16.77 -13.44 -6.45
N LYS A 154 -17.36 -12.35 -5.95
CA LYS A 154 -16.83 -10.99 -6.10
C LYS A 154 -15.46 -10.84 -5.47
N GLN A 155 -15.24 -11.45 -4.31
CA GLN A 155 -13.95 -11.46 -3.63
C GLN A 155 -12.86 -12.08 -4.51
N ARG A 156 -13.12 -13.25 -5.11
CA ARG A 156 -12.16 -13.89 -6.03
C ARG A 156 -11.87 -13.03 -7.26
N GLU A 157 -12.90 -12.39 -7.82
CA GLU A 157 -12.73 -11.47 -8.96
C GLU A 157 -11.81 -10.29 -8.58
N LEU A 158 -12.00 -9.72 -7.38
CA LEU A 158 -11.15 -8.65 -6.87
C LEU A 158 -9.73 -9.12 -6.60
N GLN A 159 -9.52 -10.26 -5.96
CA GLN A 159 -8.18 -10.82 -5.73
C GLN A 159 -7.41 -11.04 -7.04
N MET A 160 -8.08 -11.57 -8.07
CA MET A 160 -7.46 -11.73 -9.39
C MET A 160 -7.11 -10.39 -10.03
N GLN A 161 -7.95 -9.37 -9.85
CA GLN A 161 -7.68 -8.03 -10.37
C GLN A 161 -6.52 -7.38 -9.64
N GLU A 162 -6.54 -7.40 -8.30
CA GLU A 162 -5.48 -6.88 -7.43
C GLU A 162 -4.13 -7.53 -7.75
N MET A 163 -4.10 -8.86 -7.95
CA MET A 163 -2.88 -9.57 -8.34
C MET A 163 -2.35 -9.13 -9.71
N LYS A 164 -3.24 -8.93 -10.70
CA LYS A 164 -2.83 -8.41 -12.03
C LYS A 164 -2.28 -7.00 -11.94
N ASP A 165 -2.92 -6.17 -11.13
CA ASP A 165 -2.55 -4.77 -10.96
C ASP A 165 -1.17 -4.68 -10.26
N ILE A 166 -0.92 -5.48 -9.23
CA ILE A 166 0.40 -5.59 -8.58
C ILE A 166 1.46 -6.11 -9.57
N ALA A 167 1.14 -7.14 -10.35
CA ALA A 167 2.05 -7.67 -11.35
C ALA A 167 2.40 -6.63 -12.44
N SER A 168 1.41 -5.85 -12.89
CA SER A 168 1.61 -4.77 -13.86
C SER A 168 2.56 -3.69 -13.31
N ASP A 169 2.36 -3.26 -12.06
CA ASP A 169 3.22 -2.26 -11.44
C ASP A 169 4.65 -2.76 -11.26
N PHE A 170 4.81 -4.05 -10.94
CA PHE A 170 6.11 -4.68 -10.84
C PHE A 170 6.82 -4.76 -12.21
N GLU A 171 6.09 -5.10 -13.26
CA GLU A 171 6.63 -5.05 -14.62
C GLU A 171 7.03 -3.64 -15.03
N GLU A 172 6.22 -2.63 -14.70
CA GLU A 172 6.52 -1.23 -14.99
C GLU A 172 7.77 -0.75 -14.25
N TYR A 173 7.90 -1.10 -12.97
CA TYR A 173 9.11 -0.86 -12.17
C TYR A 173 10.37 -1.38 -12.86
N HIS A 174 10.30 -2.56 -13.51
CA HIS A 174 11.44 -3.18 -14.20
C HIS A 174 11.69 -2.72 -15.64
N LYS A 175 10.74 -2.02 -16.30
CA LYS A 175 10.85 -1.57 -17.70
C LYS A 175 11.47 -0.18 -17.86
N GLN A 176 11.44 0.66 -16.82
CA GLN A 176 12.03 2.02 -16.81
C GLN A 176 13.54 2.00 -16.51
#